data_AF-A0A914X9W3-F1
#
_entry.id   AF-A0A914X9W3-F1
#
_cell.length_a   1.000
_cell.length_b   1.000
_cell.length_c   1.000
_cell.angle_alpha   90.00
_cell.angle_beta   90.00
_cell.angle_gamma   90.00
#
_symmetry.space_group_name_H-M   'P 1'
#
loop_
_entity.id
_entity.type
_entity.pdbx_description
1 polymer ?
#
loop_
_entity_poly.entity_id
_entity_poly.type
_entity_poly.pdbx_seq_one_letter_code
_entity_poly.pdbx_strand_id
1 'polypeptide(L)'
;MVSLANAGQYQGARQELGRALHALQSFYSHTNWLEQFGSVINDKLGAQNDLGVSIASPATPTCRNCLKSELSATQLSQLNSFSAGLQEGSNTFWRPEFKADAVFSCSDNLIANSLLTTGYYSRDAIVSKPLNASKCSIGGGTDSSATSQATGGIGKGSASFLFSPHHELHSTAARVAHDASVAFLADVRKSVGDYNFGRLLGLAGQRVLGILMDTTGSMSSSITAAKAWAQQMVRNASASGDDTIYILTPFNDPAFGPYQQTTNAQQMLNWINPLSAGGGGDAPEKCFAALFLTLQQCPTQADLIVFTDAPTKDANLYPAIYALAVQKSARINFLVQGGHSLKMKLNNGTEVDREISKDSDIGNFDLYQALATATGGAYAVMGSGASEILNTTRIVDSAANMGVLVRQDKISGTAGGQWNFSVDGRLSSVEVVVSSVASLSTSRIHLIDPNGTESNHFLVSTATNVLLQANNPKQPDAGVSTSNVALLVRGASSISFTFSVTSPAENGRWPGLVPLSGKPIGGQTYFLTIDCDVCSTIESVQLRTCADNQLLATLPASQMEKAQIWFASALMPVTDAELCASFTGLDDLGLRYQRIARETVTPTQIKLEAQVINGTQSLFPMQTAV
;
A
#
# COMPACT_ATOMS: atom_id res chain seq x y z
N MET A 1 22.10 4.29 -11.23
CA MET A 1 21.16 4.64 -10.16
C MET A 1 21.38 6.06 -9.61
N VAL A 2 22.49 6.40 -8.93
CA VAL A 2 22.72 7.74 -8.31
C VAL A 2 22.52 8.90 -9.29
N SER A 3 23.10 8.79 -10.50
CA SER A 3 22.92 9.79 -11.57
C SER A 3 21.44 9.99 -11.95
N LEU A 4 20.65 8.90 -12.06
CA LEU A 4 19.22 8.97 -12.36
C LEU A 4 18.45 9.66 -11.23
N ALA A 5 18.79 9.37 -9.97
CA ALA A 5 18.16 9.99 -8.80
C ALA A 5 18.44 11.51 -8.76
N ASN A 6 19.69 11.92 -8.98
CA ASN A 6 20.07 13.34 -9.03
C ASN A 6 19.44 14.08 -10.23
N ALA A 7 19.12 13.37 -11.32
CA ALA A 7 18.40 13.90 -12.46
C ALA A 7 16.86 13.89 -12.30
N GLY A 8 16.34 13.49 -11.13
CA GLY A 8 14.89 13.39 -10.86
C GLY A 8 14.18 12.22 -11.56
N GLN A 9 14.93 11.29 -12.17
CA GLN A 9 14.40 10.13 -12.90
C GLN A 9 14.18 8.93 -11.96
N TYR A 10 13.30 9.10 -10.96
CA TYR A 10 13.17 8.16 -9.84
C TYR A 10 12.65 6.76 -10.22
N GLN A 11 11.84 6.63 -11.27
CA GLN A 11 11.37 5.31 -11.72
C GLN A 11 12.52 4.43 -12.21
N GLY A 12 13.36 4.95 -13.11
CA GLY A 12 14.56 4.25 -13.56
C GLY A 12 15.55 4.03 -12.41
N ALA A 13 15.69 5.02 -11.52
CA ALA A 13 16.55 4.88 -10.34
C ALA A 13 16.09 3.73 -9.42
N ARG A 14 14.78 3.54 -9.20
CA ARG A 14 14.22 2.41 -8.43
C ARG A 14 14.47 1.06 -9.10
N GLN A 15 14.35 0.98 -10.42
CA GLN A 15 14.65 -0.26 -11.15
C GLN A 15 16.12 -0.67 -10.96
N GLU A 16 17.04 0.29 -11.09
CA GLU A 16 18.46 0.04 -10.87
C GLU A 16 18.78 -0.26 -9.41
N LEU A 17 18.11 0.40 -8.45
CA LEU A 17 18.23 0.09 -7.03
C LEU A 17 17.81 -1.37 -6.74
N GLY A 18 16.67 -1.80 -7.29
CA GLY A 18 16.19 -3.18 -7.14
C GLY A 18 17.18 -4.20 -7.71
N ARG A 19 17.78 -3.91 -8.86
CA ARG A 19 18.84 -4.77 -9.45
C ARG A 19 20.07 -4.85 -8.55
N ALA A 20 20.52 -3.72 -8.00
CA ALA A 20 21.67 -3.68 -7.10
C ALA A 20 21.42 -4.48 -5.80
N LEU A 21 20.26 -4.29 -5.17
CA LEU A 21 19.87 -5.04 -3.97
C LEU A 21 19.74 -6.54 -4.25
N HIS A 22 19.17 -6.93 -5.40
CA HIS A 22 19.09 -8.33 -5.80
C HIS A 22 20.47 -8.96 -5.98
N ALA A 23 21.40 -8.27 -6.63
CA ALA A 23 22.78 -8.74 -6.82
C ALA A 23 23.51 -8.90 -5.48
N LEU A 24 23.35 -7.92 -4.58
CA LEU A 24 23.93 -7.95 -3.23
C LEU A 24 23.39 -9.13 -2.41
N GLN A 25 22.09 -9.36 -2.42
CA GLN A 25 21.49 -10.51 -1.72
C GLN A 25 21.95 -11.84 -2.33
N SER A 26 21.98 -11.92 -3.67
CA SER A 26 22.44 -13.11 -4.41
C SER A 26 23.91 -13.43 -4.15
N PHE A 27 24.75 -12.43 -3.92
CA PHE A 27 26.16 -12.62 -3.58
C PHE A 27 26.31 -13.46 -2.30
N TYR A 28 25.64 -13.08 -1.21
CA TYR A 28 25.72 -13.81 0.05
C TYR A 28 25.02 -15.18 -0.02
N SER A 29 24.01 -15.36 -0.87
CA SER A 29 23.31 -16.64 -0.98
C SER A 29 23.94 -17.64 -1.95
N HIS A 30 24.74 -17.20 -2.92
CA HIS A 30 25.25 -18.06 -4.02
C HIS A 30 26.77 -18.10 -4.18
N THR A 31 27.54 -17.34 -3.40
CA THR A 31 29.01 -17.44 -3.37
C THR A 31 29.51 -18.20 -2.15
N ASN A 32 30.80 -18.54 -2.10
CA ASN A 32 31.43 -19.09 -0.89
C ASN A 32 31.89 -18.00 0.12
N TRP A 33 31.35 -16.78 0.05
CA TRP A 33 31.78 -15.66 0.91
C TRP A 33 31.64 -15.97 2.40
N LEU A 34 30.49 -16.51 2.82
CA LEU A 34 30.24 -16.81 4.23
C LEU A 34 31.17 -17.90 4.75
N GLU A 35 31.46 -18.88 3.90
CA GLU A 35 32.33 -20.01 4.21
C GLU A 35 33.79 -19.59 4.35
N GLN A 36 34.22 -18.56 3.61
CA GLN A 36 35.58 -18.02 3.69
C GLN A 36 35.76 -16.95 4.78
N PHE A 37 34.82 -16.02 4.87
CA PHE A 37 34.99 -14.78 5.62
C PHE A 37 34.00 -14.64 6.79
N GLY A 38 33.11 -15.61 6.98
CA GLY A 38 32.10 -15.58 8.02
C GLY A 38 31.01 -14.53 7.76
N SER A 39 30.46 -13.99 8.84
CA SER A 39 29.33 -13.04 8.79
C SER A 39 29.76 -11.59 8.58
N VAL A 40 30.70 -11.34 7.67
CA VAL A 40 31.26 -10.01 7.41
C VAL A 40 30.67 -9.43 6.13
N ILE A 41 30.33 -8.14 6.15
CA ILE A 41 29.87 -7.40 4.97
C ILE A 41 31.07 -7.06 4.08
N ASN A 42 30.95 -7.31 2.77
CA ASN A 42 31.87 -6.75 1.78
C ASN A 42 31.45 -5.31 1.45
N ASP A 43 32.19 -4.32 1.96
CA ASP A 43 31.96 -2.90 1.73
C ASP A 43 32.27 -2.43 0.31
N LYS A 44 33.01 -3.22 -0.47
CA LYS A 44 33.30 -2.93 -1.88
C LYS A 44 32.18 -3.40 -2.82
N LEU A 45 31.34 -4.34 -2.39
CA LEU A 45 30.26 -4.91 -3.20
C LEU A 45 29.22 -3.84 -3.56
N GLY A 46 29.08 -3.53 -4.85
CA GLY A 46 28.16 -2.51 -5.35
C GLY A 46 28.70 -1.07 -5.31
N ALA A 47 29.91 -0.85 -4.76
CA ALA A 47 30.56 0.45 -4.69
C ALA A 47 31.80 0.55 -5.61
N GLN A 48 32.50 -0.56 -5.84
CA GLN A 48 33.75 -0.61 -6.63
C GLN A 48 33.71 -1.75 -7.66
N ASN A 49 34.54 -1.64 -8.70
CA ASN A 49 34.74 -2.71 -9.69
C ASN A 49 35.65 -3.84 -9.19
N ASP A 50 36.15 -3.74 -7.96
CA ASP A 50 36.99 -4.73 -7.31
C ASP A 50 36.31 -5.18 -6.01
N LEU A 51 36.21 -6.48 -5.77
CA LEU A 51 35.65 -7.05 -4.54
C LEU A 51 36.68 -7.15 -3.40
N GLY A 52 37.94 -6.79 -3.65
CA GLY A 52 39.05 -6.89 -2.70
C GLY A 52 39.55 -8.31 -2.47
N VAL A 53 39.09 -9.27 -3.28
CA VAL A 53 39.44 -10.68 -3.21
C VAL A 53 39.61 -11.25 -4.62
N SER A 54 40.48 -12.25 -4.76
CA SER A 54 40.69 -12.92 -6.04
C SER A 54 39.54 -13.89 -6.36
N ILE A 55 39.06 -13.86 -7.60
CA ILE A 55 37.94 -14.66 -8.10
C ILE A 55 38.46 -15.89 -8.85
N ALA A 56 37.84 -17.05 -8.60
CA ALA A 56 38.17 -18.30 -9.27
C ALA A 56 37.84 -18.22 -10.77
N SER A 57 38.79 -18.60 -11.63
CA SER A 57 38.51 -18.74 -13.06
C SER A 57 37.58 -19.94 -13.33
N PRO A 58 36.95 -20.04 -14.52
CA PRO A 58 36.13 -21.19 -14.90
C PRO A 58 36.87 -22.55 -14.86
N ALA A 59 38.21 -22.54 -14.99
CA ALA A 59 39.05 -23.72 -14.95
C ALA A 59 39.60 -24.04 -13.53
N THR A 60 39.44 -23.13 -12.57
CA THR A 60 39.96 -23.31 -11.21
C THR A 60 39.00 -24.19 -10.40
N PRO A 61 39.44 -25.37 -9.90
CA PRO A 61 38.64 -26.23 -9.03
C PRO A 61 38.21 -25.50 -7.76
N THR A 62 36.95 -25.67 -7.37
CA THR A 62 36.38 -24.97 -6.20
C THR A 62 35.46 -25.82 -5.33
N CYS A 63 34.90 -26.91 -5.88
CA CYS A 63 34.01 -27.84 -5.18
C CYS A 63 34.39 -29.30 -5.37
N ARG A 64 34.07 -30.11 -4.37
CA ARG A 64 34.07 -31.57 -4.34
C ARG A 64 32.63 -32.08 -4.45
N ASN A 65 32.47 -33.36 -4.77
CA ASN A 65 31.17 -34.01 -4.80
C ASN A 65 30.57 -34.06 -3.40
N CYS A 66 29.33 -33.59 -3.23
CA CYS A 66 28.54 -33.88 -2.03
C CYS A 66 27.99 -35.31 -2.07
N LEU A 67 27.77 -35.90 -0.91
CA LEU A 67 27.33 -37.29 -0.79
C LEU A 67 25.85 -37.33 -0.38
N LYS A 68 25.01 -38.04 -1.13
CA LYS A 68 23.60 -38.23 -0.73
C LYS A 68 23.45 -38.91 0.63
N SER A 69 24.43 -39.71 1.04
CA SER A 69 24.47 -40.36 2.35
C SER A 69 24.58 -39.37 3.52
N GLU A 70 24.89 -38.10 3.27
CA GLU A 70 24.94 -37.05 4.30
C GLU A 70 23.54 -36.57 4.69
N LEU A 71 22.48 -36.95 3.96
CA LEU A 71 21.10 -36.70 4.38
C LEU A 71 20.72 -37.62 5.56
N SER A 72 20.19 -37.02 6.62
CA SER A 72 19.62 -37.75 7.76
C SER A 72 18.39 -38.57 7.34
N ALA A 73 18.04 -39.59 8.15
CA ALA A 73 16.83 -40.37 7.95
C ALA A 73 15.56 -39.50 7.89
N THR A 74 15.49 -38.44 8.71
CA THR A 74 14.39 -37.47 8.71
C THR A 74 14.33 -36.67 7.40
N GLN A 75 15.47 -36.17 6.92
CA GLN A 75 15.55 -35.46 5.63
C GLN A 75 15.17 -36.37 4.47
N LEU A 76 15.62 -37.62 4.46
CA LEU A 76 15.22 -38.61 3.46
C LEU A 76 13.71 -38.85 3.47
N SER A 77 13.10 -39.00 4.66
CA SER A 77 11.65 -39.12 4.80
C SER A 77 10.92 -37.89 4.25
N GLN A 78 11.39 -36.69 4.58
CA GLN A 78 10.80 -35.43 4.11
C GLN A 78 10.90 -35.28 2.60
N LEU A 79 12.05 -35.62 2.01
CA LEU A 79 12.26 -35.62 0.56
C LEU A 79 11.29 -36.58 -0.14
N ASN A 80 11.11 -37.79 0.40
CA ASN A 80 10.19 -38.77 -0.16
C ASN A 80 8.73 -38.29 -0.08
N SER A 81 8.30 -37.75 1.07
CA SER A 81 6.96 -37.18 1.23
C SER A 81 6.71 -36.00 0.30
N PHE A 82 7.66 -35.08 0.17
CA PHE A 82 7.57 -33.95 -0.75
C PHE A 82 7.45 -34.44 -2.20
N SER A 83 8.31 -35.39 -2.61
CA SER A 83 8.30 -35.94 -3.97
C SER A 83 6.99 -36.67 -4.30
N ALA A 84 6.42 -37.40 -3.34
CA ALA A 84 5.13 -38.07 -3.51
C ALA A 84 3.98 -37.07 -3.72
N GLY A 85 3.96 -35.98 -2.93
CA GLY A 85 2.95 -34.92 -3.06
C GLY A 85 2.96 -34.21 -4.42
N LEU A 86 4.11 -34.17 -5.10
CA LEU A 86 4.21 -33.68 -6.49
C LEU A 86 3.53 -34.61 -7.50
N GLN A 87 3.53 -35.93 -7.25
CA GLN A 87 2.97 -36.95 -8.15
C GLN A 87 1.44 -37.10 -8.04
N GLU A 88 0.81 -36.71 -6.94
CA GLU A 88 -0.64 -36.89 -6.74
C GLU A 88 -1.55 -35.85 -7.41
N GLY A 89 -1.00 -34.81 -8.05
CA GLY A 89 -1.78 -33.87 -8.88
C GLY A 89 -2.55 -32.82 -8.08
N SER A 90 -2.42 -32.84 -6.76
CA SER A 90 -2.92 -31.80 -5.84
C SER A 90 -2.11 -30.50 -5.91
N ASN A 91 -0.94 -30.50 -6.56
CA ASN A 91 -0.11 -29.32 -6.80
C ASN A 91 0.31 -29.27 -8.28
N THR A 92 -0.52 -28.66 -9.14
CA THR A 92 -0.17 -28.32 -10.53
C THR A 92 0.95 -27.26 -10.61
N PHE A 93 1.31 -26.65 -9.47
CA PHE A 93 2.23 -25.52 -9.34
C PHE A 93 3.73 -25.86 -9.56
N TRP A 94 4.15 -27.13 -9.44
CA TRP A 94 5.57 -27.52 -9.37
C TRP A 94 6.03 -28.53 -10.44
N ARG A 95 5.10 -29.02 -11.26
CA ARG A 95 5.24 -30.32 -11.91
C ARG A 95 6.36 -30.51 -12.96
N PRO A 96 7.02 -29.51 -13.58
CA PRO A 96 8.03 -29.86 -14.59
C PRO A 96 9.47 -30.02 -14.06
N GLU A 97 9.85 -29.57 -12.85
CA GLU A 97 11.28 -29.27 -12.62
C GLU A 97 11.95 -29.73 -11.33
N PHE A 98 11.21 -30.21 -10.32
CA PHE A 98 11.86 -30.71 -9.10
C PHE A 98 12.43 -32.13 -9.30
N LYS A 99 13.72 -32.29 -9.05
CA LYS A 99 14.51 -33.52 -9.18
C LYS A 99 15.01 -33.96 -7.82
N ALA A 100 14.38 -34.98 -7.25
CA ALA A 100 14.78 -35.53 -5.95
C ALA A 100 16.23 -36.03 -5.94
N ASP A 101 16.75 -36.47 -7.08
CA ASP A 101 18.12 -36.92 -7.23
C ASP A 101 19.16 -35.78 -7.26
N ALA A 102 18.72 -34.53 -7.38
CA ALA A 102 19.54 -33.32 -7.29
C ALA A 102 19.62 -32.72 -5.86
N VAL A 103 18.98 -33.37 -4.88
CA VAL A 103 18.99 -32.93 -3.48
C VAL A 103 20.17 -33.56 -2.72
N PHE A 104 21.00 -32.71 -2.13
CA PHE A 104 22.19 -33.07 -1.36
C PHE A 104 22.30 -32.15 -0.13
N SER A 105 22.94 -32.63 0.94
CA SER A 105 23.50 -31.76 1.99
C SER A 105 25.00 -31.61 1.71
N CYS A 106 25.53 -30.41 1.86
CA CYS A 106 26.91 -30.10 1.50
C CYS A 106 27.55 -29.24 2.61
N SER A 107 28.05 -29.83 3.69
CA SER A 107 28.71 -29.04 4.73
C SER A 107 30.17 -28.71 4.40
N ASP A 108 30.87 -29.61 3.71
CA ASP A 108 32.33 -29.54 3.50
C ASP A 108 32.76 -29.79 2.05
N ASN A 109 31.93 -29.39 1.09
CA ASN A 109 32.22 -29.62 -0.33
C ASN A 109 33.19 -28.58 -0.93
N LEU A 110 33.42 -27.45 -0.26
CA LEU A 110 34.32 -26.41 -0.74
C LEU A 110 35.79 -26.81 -0.58
N ILE A 111 36.60 -26.51 -1.59
CA ILE A 111 38.05 -26.74 -1.51
C ILE A 111 38.67 -25.66 -0.60
N ALA A 112 39.43 -26.08 0.41
CA ALA A 112 40.11 -25.19 1.35
C ALA A 112 41.02 -24.17 0.63
N ASN A 113 41.03 -22.92 1.11
CA ASN A 113 41.73 -21.78 0.49
C ASN A 113 41.36 -21.54 -0.99
N SER A 114 40.14 -21.94 -1.40
CA SER A 114 39.65 -21.62 -2.73
C SER A 114 39.52 -20.11 -2.93
N LEU A 115 39.71 -19.66 -4.17
CA LEU A 115 39.35 -18.30 -4.57
C LEU A 115 37.83 -18.08 -4.44
N LEU A 116 37.38 -16.82 -4.43
CA LEU A 116 35.95 -16.51 -4.41
C LEU A 116 35.27 -17.18 -5.61
N THR A 117 34.20 -17.94 -5.37
CA THR A 117 33.45 -18.63 -6.42
C THR A 117 31.95 -18.50 -6.21
N THR A 118 31.21 -18.71 -7.29
CA THR A 118 29.74 -18.80 -7.30
C THR A 118 29.28 -20.17 -7.81
N GLY A 119 28.01 -20.48 -7.56
CA GLY A 119 27.35 -21.65 -8.10
C GLY A 119 26.86 -21.41 -9.53
N TYR A 120 27.11 -22.37 -10.42
CA TYR A 120 26.48 -22.40 -11.75
C TYR A 120 25.02 -22.86 -11.65
N TYR A 121 24.17 -22.39 -12.57
CA TYR A 121 22.75 -22.74 -12.63
C TYR A 121 22.31 -22.95 -14.08
N SER A 122 21.52 -23.97 -14.35
CA SER A 122 21.26 -24.45 -15.72
C SER A 122 19.82 -24.33 -16.22
N ARG A 123 18.90 -23.68 -15.48
CA ARG A 123 17.49 -23.58 -15.91
C ARG A 123 17.31 -22.73 -17.18
N ASP A 124 18.19 -21.74 -17.42
CA ASP A 124 18.09 -20.78 -18.56
C ASP A 124 19.45 -20.33 -19.16
N ALA A 125 20.52 -21.12 -19.00
CA ALA A 125 21.87 -20.55 -19.05
C ALA A 125 22.41 -20.14 -20.44
N ILE A 126 22.93 -18.90 -20.47
CA ILE A 126 23.94 -18.39 -21.42
C ILE A 126 25.34 -18.95 -21.09
N VAL A 127 25.57 -19.43 -19.85
CA VAL A 127 26.85 -20.00 -19.36
C VAL A 127 26.62 -21.30 -18.60
N SER A 128 26.96 -22.43 -19.21
CA SER A 128 26.83 -23.76 -18.60
C SER A 128 27.94 -24.06 -17.59
N LYS A 129 27.61 -24.88 -16.57
CA LYS A 129 28.60 -25.43 -15.64
C LYS A 129 29.69 -26.19 -16.41
N PRO A 130 30.97 -25.81 -16.26
CA PRO A 130 32.06 -26.52 -16.92
C PRO A 130 32.15 -27.97 -16.41
N LEU A 131 32.05 -28.92 -17.33
CA LEU A 131 32.17 -30.34 -17.01
C LEU A 131 33.60 -30.65 -16.57
N ASN A 132 33.75 -31.52 -15.56
CA ASN A 132 35.02 -32.00 -15.04
C ASN A 132 35.98 -30.94 -14.46
N ALA A 133 35.55 -29.68 -14.34
CA ALA A 133 36.37 -28.60 -13.76
C ALA A 133 36.20 -28.46 -12.23
N SER A 134 35.44 -29.38 -11.60
CA SER A 134 35.17 -29.35 -10.15
C SER A 134 34.62 -27.99 -9.69
N LYS A 135 33.67 -27.44 -10.47
CA LYS A 135 32.95 -26.21 -10.16
C LYS A 135 31.67 -26.50 -9.40
N CYS A 136 31.28 -25.57 -8.55
CA CYS A 136 30.08 -25.65 -7.75
C CYS A 136 28.84 -25.39 -8.60
N SER A 137 27.78 -26.16 -8.42
CA SER A 137 26.44 -25.70 -8.78
C SER A 137 25.90 -24.79 -7.69
N ILE A 138 24.79 -24.13 -7.95
CA ILE A 138 23.98 -23.62 -6.84
C ILE A 138 23.41 -24.82 -6.06
N GLY A 139 22.89 -25.82 -6.76
CA GLY A 139 22.35 -27.04 -6.17
C GLY A 139 20.88 -26.92 -5.74
N GLY A 140 20.36 -28.02 -5.19
CA GLY A 140 18.96 -28.17 -4.82
C GLY A 140 18.12 -28.85 -5.90
N GLY A 141 16.91 -29.28 -5.53
CA GLY A 141 16.06 -30.07 -6.41
C GLY A 141 15.60 -29.34 -7.68
N THR A 142 15.74 -28.01 -7.77
CA THR A 142 15.39 -27.21 -8.95
C THR A 142 16.59 -26.80 -9.81
N ASP A 143 17.79 -27.31 -9.51
CA ASP A 143 19.01 -27.05 -10.28
C ASP A 143 19.47 -28.34 -10.98
N SER A 144 19.26 -28.42 -12.29
CA SER A 144 19.66 -29.60 -13.07
C SER A 144 21.19 -29.78 -13.16
N SER A 145 21.98 -28.74 -12.87
CA SER A 145 23.44 -28.84 -12.86
C SER A 145 23.99 -29.48 -11.59
N ALA A 146 23.16 -29.62 -10.55
CA ALA A 146 23.54 -30.18 -9.25
C ALA A 146 23.98 -31.64 -9.32
N THR A 147 23.53 -32.38 -10.34
CA THR A 147 23.93 -33.78 -10.56
C THR A 147 25.19 -33.91 -11.42
N SER A 148 25.65 -32.83 -12.05
CA SER A 148 26.91 -32.79 -12.80
C SER A 148 28.09 -32.63 -11.83
N GLN A 149 29.21 -33.31 -12.11
CA GLN A 149 30.42 -33.18 -11.28
C GLN A 149 30.98 -31.73 -11.30
N ALA A 150 31.30 -31.12 -10.15
CA ALA A 150 31.15 -31.62 -8.79
C ALA A 150 29.68 -31.60 -8.29
N THR A 151 29.16 -32.72 -7.79
CA THR A 151 27.75 -32.88 -7.40
C THR A 151 27.37 -32.08 -6.15
N GLY A 152 26.10 -31.72 -6.03
CA GLY A 152 25.56 -30.88 -4.96
C GLY A 152 25.58 -29.40 -5.34
N GLY A 153 26.08 -28.54 -4.46
CA GLY A 153 26.20 -27.11 -4.74
C GLY A 153 26.56 -26.29 -3.51
N ILE A 154 26.55 -24.96 -3.66
CA ILE A 154 26.94 -24.00 -2.61
C ILE A 154 25.81 -23.02 -2.23
N GLY A 155 24.59 -23.30 -2.71
CA GLY A 155 23.43 -22.47 -2.48
C GLY A 155 22.96 -22.50 -1.03
N LYS A 156 22.67 -21.31 -0.50
CA LYS A 156 22.07 -21.04 0.82
C LYS A 156 20.92 -20.02 0.71
N GLY A 157 20.25 -20.04 -0.44
CA GLY A 157 19.11 -19.16 -0.73
C GLY A 157 17.83 -19.56 0.00
N SER A 158 17.77 -20.76 0.58
CA SER A 158 16.63 -21.28 1.33
C SER A 158 17.08 -21.97 2.62
N ALA A 159 16.27 -21.87 3.68
CA ALA A 159 16.45 -22.63 4.92
C ALA A 159 16.17 -24.14 4.75
N SER A 160 15.59 -24.55 3.61
CA SER A 160 15.25 -25.94 3.33
C SER A 160 16.34 -26.65 2.52
N PHE A 161 16.77 -27.80 3.03
CA PHE A 161 17.73 -28.68 2.37
C PHE A 161 17.25 -29.19 1.00
N LEU A 162 15.93 -29.17 0.75
CA LEU A 162 15.35 -29.56 -0.54
C LEU A 162 15.78 -28.62 -1.68
N PHE A 163 16.06 -27.36 -1.36
CA PHE A 163 16.35 -26.32 -2.34
C PHE A 163 17.76 -25.74 -2.19
N SER A 164 18.38 -25.83 -1.04
CA SER A 164 19.72 -25.29 -0.79
C SER A 164 20.62 -26.34 -0.14
N PRO A 165 21.77 -26.69 -0.76
CA PRO A 165 22.67 -27.67 -0.16
C PRO A 165 23.35 -27.19 1.13
N HIS A 166 23.54 -25.87 1.29
CA HIS A 166 24.10 -25.20 2.48
C HIS A 166 22.98 -24.52 3.29
N HIS A 167 21.83 -25.17 3.43
CA HIS A 167 20.62 -24.57 4.01
C HIS A 167 20.81 -24.07 5.46
N GLU A 168 21.71 -24.69 6.21
CA GLU A 168 22.11 -24.30 7.57
C GLU A 168 22.73 -22.90 7.63
N LEU A 169 23.36 -22.43 6.55
CA LEU A 169 23.92 -21.09 6.45
C LEU A 169 22.90 -20.04 6.01
N HIS A 170 21.67 -20.42 5.64
CA HIS A 170 20.67 -19.50 5.10
C HIS A 170 20.38 -18.31 6.02
N SER A 171 20.13 -18.56 7.31
CA SER A 171 19.80 -17.47 8.25
C SER A 171 20.95 -16.49 8.43
N THR A 172 22.19 -16.98 8.38
CA THR A 172 23.39 -16.14 8.41
C THR A 172 23.52 -15.34 7.11
N ALA A 173 23.33 -15.97 5.95
CA ALA A 173 23.38 -15.31 4.65
C ALA A 173 22.31 -14.22 4.53
N ALA A 174 21.08 -14.51 4.94
CA ALA A 174 19.97 -13.56 4.94
C ALA A 174 20.24 -12.36 5.84
N ARG A 175 20.77 -12.58 7.05
CA ARG A 175 21.16 -11.49 7.96
C ARG A 175 22.27 -10.61 7.38
N VAL A 176 23.35 -11.20 6.88
CA VAL A 176 24.46 -10.41 6.29
C VAL A 176 23.99 -9.66 5.05
N ALA A 177 23.14 -10.26 4.22
CA ALA A 177 22.53 -9.60 3.07
C ALA A 177 21.61 -8.45 3.48
N HIS A 178 20.84 -8.59 4.55
CA HIS A 178 20.06 -7.51 5.15
C HIS A 178 20.97 -6.36 5.60
N ASP A 179 21.97 -6.64 6.42
CA ASP A 179 22.85 -5.61 6.98
C ASP A 179 23.66 -4.91 5.87
N ALA A 180 24.11 -5.65 4.87
CA ALA A 180 24.74 -5.09 3.67
C ALA A 180 23.78 -4.25 2.83
N SER A 181 22.49 -4.62 2.74
CA SER A 181 21.47 -3.81 2.05
C SER A 181 21.24 -2.49 2.78
N VAL A 182 21.20 -2.51 4.12
CA VAL A 182 21.09 -1.30 4.96
C VAL A 182 22.31 -0.39 4.75
N ALA A 183 23.52 -0.94 4.81
CA ALA A 183 24.75 -0.19 4.56
C ALA A 183 24.78 0.43 3.15
N PHE A 184 24.43 -0.36 2.12
CA PHE A 184 24.32 0.12 0.75
C PHE A 184 23.32 1.27 0.63
N LEU A 185 22.12 1.13 1.20
CA LEU A 185 21.11 2.20 1.19
C LEU A 185 21.59 3.46 1.92
N ALA A 186 22.37 3.33 2.99
CA ALA A 186 22.99 4.47 3.68
C ALA A 186 24.00 5.21 2.78
N ASP A 187 24.81 4.48 2.01
CA ASP A 187 25.73 5.07 1.03
C ASP A 187 25.01 5.75 -0.13
N VAL A 188 23.91 5.16 -0.61
CA VAL A 188 23.03 5.80 -1.59
C VAL A 188 22.49 7.11 -1.03
N ARG A 189 21.93 7.08 0.19
CA ARG A 189 21.41 8.28 0.87
C ARG A 189 22.46 9.37 1.00
N LYS A 190 23.67 9.02 1.42
CA LYS A 190 24.81 9.96 1.53
C LYS A 190 25.19 10.57 0.17
N SER A 191 25.06 9.81 -0.92
CA SER A 191 25.46 10.23 -2.27
C SER A 191 24.42 11.11 -2.96
N VAL A 192 23.11 10.84 -2.76
CA VAL A 192 22.03 11.60 -3.41
C VAL A 192 21.45 12.70 -2.52
N GLY A 193 21.72 12.65 -1.21
CA GLY A 193 21.13 13.52 -0.20
C GLY A 193 19.73 13.09 0.23
N ASP A 194 19.31 13.50 1.43
CA ASP A 194 18.05 13.08 2.06
C ASP A 194 16.82 13.35 1.18
N TYR A 195 16.80 14.48 0.49
CA TYR A 195 15.70 14.86 -0.40
C TYR A 195 15.52 13.87 -1.57
N ASN A 196 16.57 13.64 -2.35
CA ASN A 196 16.50 12.71 -3.49
C ASN A 196 16.37 11.26 -3.03
N PHE A 197 16.90 10.92 -1.86
CA PHE A 197 16.77 9.58 -1.28
C PHE A 197 15.32 9.29 -0.87
N GLY A 198 14.66 10.24 -0.21
CA GLY A 198 13.24 10.15 0.11
C GLY A 198 12.40 10.00 -1.17
N ARG A 199 12.73 10.73 -2.24
CA ARG A 199 12.06 10.61 -3.55
C ARG A 199 12.31 9.26 -4.24
N LEU A 200 13.53 8.74 -4.15
CA LEU A 200 13.92 7.44 -4.68
C LEU A 200 13.07 6.34 -4.05
N LEU A 201 12.96 6.34 -2.71
CA LEU A 201 12.19 5.36 -1.95
C LEU A 201 10.67 5.60 -2.00
N GLY A 202 10.21 6.71 -2.58
CA GLY A 202 8.80 7.08 -2.60
C GLY A 202 8.27 7.58 -1.24
N LEU A 203 9.17 7.88 -0.29
CA LEU A 203 8.85 8.39 1.05
C LEU A 203 8.62 9.90 1.06
N ALA A 204 9.27 10.63 0.16
CA ALA A 204 9.15 12.07 0.02
C ALA A 204 8.54 12.41 -1.35
N GLY A 205 7.42 11.79 -1.73
CA GLY A 205 6.76 12.06 -3.01
C GLY A 205 6.51 13.55 -3.24
N GLN A 206 6.53 14.00 -4.51
CA GLN A 206 6.07 15.34 -4.84
C GLN A 206 4.60 15.42 -4.41
N ARG A 207 4.27 16.27 -3.44
CA ARG A 207 2.91 16.38 -2.93
C ARG A 207 2.05 16.91 -4.06
N VAL A 208 0.93 16.28 -4.36
CA VAL A 208 0.02 16.77 -5.40
C VAL A 208 -1.24 17.25 -4.70
N LEU A 209 -1.43 18.56 -4.62
CA LEU A 209 -2.59 19.19 -4.01
C LEU A 209 -3.50 19.74 -5.11
N GLY A 210 -4.66 19.11 -5.31
CA GLY A 210 -5.66 19.54 -6.28
C GLY A 210 -6.88 20.16 -5.61
N ILE A 211 -7.34 21.28 -6.15
CA ILE A 211 -8.55 21.98 -5.71
C ILE A 211 -9.53 22.01 -6.88
N LEU A 212 -10.69 21.39 -6.69
CA LEU A 212 -11.82 21.46 -7.60
C LEU A 212 -12.87 22.36 -6.95
N MET A 213 -13.22 23.45 -7.63
CA MET A 213 -14.07 24.48 -7.04
C MET A 213 -15.29 24.73 -7.91
N ASP A 214 -16.45 24.45 -7.34
CA ASP A 214 -17.74 24.88 -7.86
C ASP A 214 -17.82 26.42 -7.88
N THR A 215 -18.23 26.96 -9.03
CA THR A 215 -18.35 28.39 -9.30
C THR A 215 -19.77 28.79 -9.72
N THR A 216 -20.77 27.92 -9.54
CA THR A 216 -22.17 28.26 -9.85
C THR A 216 -22.70 29.37 -8.96
N GLY A 217 -23.84 29.97 -9.35
CA GLY A 217 -24.45 31.06 -8.59
C GLY A 217 -24.90 30.67 -7.18
N SER A 218 -25.22 29.39 -6.92
CA SER A 218 -25.65 28.90 -5.60
C SER A 218 -24.52 28.99 -4.57
N MET A 219 -23.27 28.76 -5.01
CA MET A 219 -22.06 28.94 -4.21
C MET A 219 -21.80 30.39 -3.74
N SER A 220 -22.63 31.37 -4.11
CA SER A 220 -22.43 32.79 -3.78
C SER A 220 -22.25 33.09 -2.28
N SER A 221 -22.92 32.33 -1.42
CA SER A 221 -22.79 32.46 0.04
C SER A 221 -21.50 31.84 0.60
N SER A 222 -20.88 30.91 -0.13
CA SER A 222 -19.83 30.01 0.41
C SER A 222 -18.50 30.09 -0.32
N ILE A 223 -18.47 30.57 -1.57
CA ILE A 223 -17.25 30.58 -2.40
C ILE A 223 -16.14 31.44 -1.77
N THR A 224 -16.49 32.52 -1.07
CA THR A 224 -15.51 33.35 -0.37
C THR A 224 -14.78 32.57 0.72
N ALA A 225 -15.50 31.76 1.49
CA ALA A 225 -14.91 30.93 2.55
C ALA A 225 -14.15 29.74 1.97
N ALA A 226 -14.67 29.10 0.92
CA ALA A 226 -13.97 28.04 0.18
C ALA A 226 -12.63 28.54 -0.37
N LYS A 227 -12.61 29.74 -0.96
CA LYS A 227 -11.36 30.39 -1.42
C LYS A 227 -10.40 30.68 -0.29
N ALA A 228 -10.88 31.25 0.83
CA ALA A 228 -10.04 31.58 1.97
C ALA A 228 -9.32 30.33 2.51
N TRP A 229 -10.03 29.20 2.61
CA TRP A 229 -9.44 27.94 3.01
C TRP A 229 -8.49 27.36 1.95
N ALA A 230 -8.89 27.33 0.68
CA ALA A 230 -8.04 26.87 -0.41
C ALA A 230 -6.69 27.61 -0.43
N GLN A 231 -6.72 28.92 -0.22
CA GLN A 231 -5.51 29.74 -0.11
C GLN A 231 -4.69 29.40 1.16
N GLN A 232 -5.33 29.09 2.28
CA GLN A 232 -4.63 28.64 3.49
C GLN A 232 -3.91 27.31 3.26
N MET A 233 -4.54 26.36 2.56
CA MET A 233 -3.92 25.08 2.20
C MET A 233 -2.68 25.25 1.33
N VAL A 234 -2.76 26.13 0.32
CA VAL A 234 -1.62 26.46 -0.53
C VAL A 234 -0.50 27.12 0.28
N ARG A 235 -0.83 28.03 1.20
CA ARG A 235 0.15 28.65 2.10
C ARG A 235 0.81 27.64 3.04
N ASN A 236 0.04 26.72 3.61
CA ASN A 236 0.55 25.67 4.50
C ASN A 236 1.49 24.71 3.76
N ALA A 237 1.09 24.24 2.58
CA ALA A 237 1.94 23.38 1.74
C ALA A 237 3.21 24.11 1.27
N SER A 238 3.12 25.41 0.99
CA SER A 238 4.30 26.21 0.69
C SER A 238 5.22 26.40 1.89
N ALA A 239 4.66 26.50 3.11
CA ALA A 239 5.42 26.75 4.32
C ALA A 239 6.11 25.49 4.85
N SER A 240 5.56 24.29 4.58
CA SER A 240 6.20 23.02 4.94
C SER A 240 7.50 22.75 4.16
N GLY A 241 7.72 23.46 3.04
CA GLY A 241 8.87 23.24 2.16
C GLY A 241 8.74 22.00 1.28
N ASP A 242 7.54 21.40 1.21
CA ASP A 242 7.25 20.25 0.36
C ASP A 242 7.30 20.66 -1.12
N ASP A 243 8.02 19.90 -1.95
CA ASP A 243 7.93 20.01 -3.41
C ASP A 243 6.50 19.63 -3.83
N THR A 244 5.67 20.64 -4.07
CA THR A 244 4.23 20.49 -4.26
C THR A 244 3.81 20.88 -5.68
N ILE A 245 3.10 19.99 -6.36
CA ILE A 245 2.31 20.30 -7.55
C ILE A 245 0.93 20.76 -7.09
N TYR A 246 0.58 21.98 -7.47
CA TYR A 246 -0.74 22.56 -7.28
C TYR A 246 -1.58 22.38 -8.54
N ILE A 247 -2.81 21.89 -8.36
CA ILE A 247 -3.79 21.74 -9.43
C ILE A 247 -5.04 22.55 -9.07
N LEU A 248 -5.58 23.30 -10.05
CA LEU A 248 -6.89 23.94 -9.95
C LEU A 248 -7.78 23.50 -11.11
N THR A 249 -9.00 23.08 -10.79
CA THR A 249 -10.04 22.81 -11.79
C THR A 249 -11.36 23.45 -11.33
N PRO A 250 -11.69 24.68 -11.75
CA PRO A 250 -13.00 25.23 -11.48
C PRO A 250 -14.05 24.48 -12.30
N PHE A 251 -15.29 24.44 -11.82
CA PHE A 251 -16.39 23.89 -12.58
C PHE A 251 -17.69 24.67 -12.35
N ASN A 252 -18.59 24.54 -13.32
CA ASN A 252 -19.87 25.23 -13.39
C ASN A 252 -20.82 24.35 -14.24
N ASP A 253 -21.95 24.91 -14.66
CA ASP A 253 -22.85 24.31 -15.63
C ASP A 253 -23.27 25.34 -16.70
N PRO A 254 -23.15 25.05 -18.01
CA PRO A 254 -22.77 23.79 -18.66
C PRO A 254 -21.26 23.51 -18.79
N ALA A 255 -20.40 24.43 -18.36
CA ALA A 255 -18.96 24.40 -18.56
C ALA A 255 -18.19 23.90 -17.34
N PHE A 256 -17.11 23.12 -17.56
CA PHE A 256 -16.21 22.65 -16.51
C PHE A 256 -14.75 22.81 -16.94
N GLY A 257 -13.85 22.98 -15.97
CA GLY A 257 -12.46 23.33 -16.21
C GLY A 257 -12.23 24.84 -16.42
N PRO A 258 -11.03 25.24 -16.87
CA PRO A 258 -9.94 24.39 -17.35
C PRO A 258 -9.15 23.68 -16.23
N TYR A 259 -8.50 22.57 -16.56
CA TYR A 259 -7.43 21.99 -15.73
C TYR A 259 -6.20 22.90 -15.78
N GLN A 260 -5.67 23.28 -14.62
CA GLN A 260 -4.46 24.08 -14.49
C GLN A 260 -3.50 23.44 -13.49
N GLN A 261 -2.19 23.46 -13.77
CA GLN A 261 -1.16 22.86 -12.92
C GLN A 261 0.07 23.78 -12.80
N THR A 262 0.62 23.92 -11.61
CA THR A 262 1.87 24.66 -11.35
C THR A 262 2.62 24.10 -10.15
N THR A 263 3.93 24.34 -10.05
CA THR A 263 4.73 24.12 -8.83
C THR A 263 4.93 25.42 -8.02
N ASN A 264 4.42 26.56 -8.53
CA ASN A 264 4.53 27.85 -7.88
C ASN A 264 3.28 28.17 -7.05
N ALA A 265 3.42 28.18 -5.72
CA ALA A 265 2.33 28.48 -4.80
C ALA A 265 1.68 29.84 -5.05
N GLN A 266 2.46 30.87 -5.40
CA GLN A 266 1.92 32.20 -5.71
C GLN A 266 1.06 32.20 -6.98
N GLN A 267 1.44 31.40 -7.98
CA GLN A 267 0.64 31.24 -9.19
C GLN A 267 -0.70 30.57 -8.89
N MET A 268 -0.71 29.53 -8.03
CA MET A 268 -1.95 28.89 -7.57
C MET A 268 -2.86 29.89 -6.82
N LEU A 269 -2.29 30.72 -5.92
CA LEU A 269 -3.04 31.77 -5.23
C LEU A 269 -3.65 32.77 -6.21
N ASN A 270 -2.91 33.14 -7.27
CA ASN A 270 -3.40 34.03 -8.32
C ASN A 270 -4.54 33.42 -9.15
N TRP A 271 -4.61 32.09 -9.27
CA TRP A 271 -5.72 31.40 -9.93
C TRP A 271 -6.96 31.28 -9.04
N ILE A 272 -6.78 31.07 -7.72
CA ILE A 272 -7.91 31.00 -6.77
C ILE A 272 -8.55 32.38 -6.57
N ASN A 273 -7.74 33.44 -6.48
CA ASN A 273 -8.22 34.77 -6.12
C ASN A 273 -9.35 35.36 -7.00
N PRO A 274 -9.35 35.22 -8.34
CA PRO A 274 -10.42 35.75 -9.18
C PRO A 274 -11.69 34.88 -9.23
N LEU A 275 -11.71 33.67 -8.65
CA LEU A 275 -12.90 32.82 -8.70
C LEU A 275 -14.09 33.51 -8.03
N SER A 276 -15.25 33.47 -8.67
CA SER A 276 -16.49 34.08 -8.20
C SER A 276 -17.67 33.18 -8.56
N ALA A 277 -18.67 33.13 -7.69
CA ALA A 277 -19.92 32.43 -7.95
C ALA A 277 -20.73 33.21 -8.99
N GLY A 278 -21.14 32.55 -10.06
CA GLY A 278 -21.95 33.16 -11.10
C GLY A 278 -22.33 32.17 -12.19
N GLY A 279 -23.45 32.44 -12.87
CA GLY A 279 -24.00 31.52 -13.86
C GLY A 279 -24.56 30.25 -13.22
N GLY A 280 -24.56 29.17 -14.00
CA GLY A 280 -25.26 27.93 -13.66
C GLY A 280 -26.58 27.82 -14.42
N GLY A 281 -26.90 26.61 -14.87
CA GLY A 281 -28.20 26.25 -15.42
C GLY A 281 -29.14 25.80 -14.31
N ASP A 282 -29.49 24.52 -14.34
CA ASP A 282 -30.23 23.82 -13.30
C ASP A 282 -29.29 22.93 -12.46
N ALA A 283 -29.60 22.78 -11.17
CA ALA A 283 -29.06 21.69 -10.37
C ALA A 283 -29.68 20.37 -10.84
N PRO A 284 -28.95 19.22 -10.85
CA PRO A 284 -27.58 18.96 -10.33
C PRO A 284 -26.44 19.54 -11.19
N GLU A 285 -25.16 19.42 -10.81
CA GLU A 285 -23.99 20.06 -11.46
C GLU A 285 -22.96 19.10 -12.11
N LYS A 286 -22.05 19.61 -12.98
CA LYS A 286 -21.02 18.80 -13.68
C LYS A 286 -19.75 18.49 -12.87
N CYS A 287 -19.90 18.20 -11.57
CA CYS A 287 -18.79 17.90 -10.68
C CYS A 287 -17.96 16.68 -11.14
N PHE A 288 -18.62 15.57 -11.50
CA PHE A 288 -17.93 14.35 -11.92
C PHE A 288 -17.19 14.50 -13.24
N ALA A 289 -17.67 15.31 -14.18
CA ALA A 289 -16.92 15.62 -15.40
C ALA A 289 -15.61 16.37 -15.10
N ALA A 290 -15.64 17.35 -14.18
CA ALA A 290 -14.46 18.08 -13.75
C ALA A 290 -13.45 17.18 -13.01
N LEU A 291 -13.96 16.28 -12.16
CA LEU A 291 -13.15 15.32 -11.43
C LEU A 291 -12.50 14.31 -12.37
N PHE A 292 -13.24 13.79 -13.35
CA PHE A 292 -12.71 12.90 -14.38
C PHE A 292 -11.61 13.58 -15.20
N LEU A 293 -11.84 14.81 -15.67
CA LEU A 293 -10.84 15.62 -16.39
C LEU A 293 -9.55 15.79 -15.57
N THR A 294 -9.71 16.08 -14.27
CA THR A 294 -8.58 16.27 -13.35
C THR A 294 -7.81 14.96 -13.16
N LEU A 295 -8.52 13.85 -12.90
CA LEU A 295 -7.90 12.54 -12.71
C LEU A 295 -7.20 12.02 -13.97
N GLN A 296 -7.66 12.38 -15.18
CA GLN A 296 -6.94 12.02 -16.40
C GLN A 296 -5.55 12.65 -16.48
N GLN A 297 -5.42 13.90 -16.01
CA GLN A 297 -4.20 14.70 -16.20
C GLN A 297 -3.29 14.75 -14.97
N CYS A 298 -3.84 14.57 -13.76
CA CYS A 298 -3.06 14.71 -12.52
C CYS A 298 -1.96 13.64 -12.42
N PRO A 299 -0.86 13.90 -11.71
CA PRO A 299 0.08 12.86 -11.32
C PRO A 299 -0.56 11.84 -10.36
N THR A 300 0.15 10.74 -10.09
CA THR A 300 -0.26 9.75 -9.07
C THR A 300 -0.16 10.32 -7.67
N GLN A 301 -0.88 9.73 -6.69
CA GLN A 301 -0.91 10.11 -5.28
C GLN A 301 -1.45 11.53 -5.04
N ALA A 302 -2.40 11.96 -5.86
CA ALA A 302 -3.04 13.27 -5.75
C ALA A 302 -4.02 13.34 -4.58
N ASP A 303 -3.88 14.37 -3.74
CA ASP A 303 -4.87 14.79 -2.77
C ASP A 303 -5.78 15.83 -3.42
N LEU A 304 -6.94 15.37 -3.89
CA LEU A 304 -7.96 16.21 -4.53
C LEU A 304 -8.99 16.65 -3.48
N ILE A 305 -9.32 17.94 -3.48
CA ILE A 305 -10.36 18.51 -2.61
C ILE A 305 -11.41 19.17 -3.48
N VAL A 306 -12.65 18.72 -3.34
CA VAL A 306 -13.81 19.17 -4.11
C VAL A 306 -14.70 20.02 -3.22
N PHE A 307 -14.97 21.26 -3.64
CA PHE A 307 -15.94 22.16 -3.05
C PHE A 307 -17.18 22.22 -3.93
N THR A 308 -18.37 21.96 -3.38
CA THR A 308 -19.64 22.11 -4.10
C THR A 308 -20.82 22.29 -3.16
N ASP A 309 -21.89 22.91 -3.64
CA ASP A 309 -23.18 22.99 -2.97
C ASP A 309 -24.29 22.32 -3.79
N ALA A 310 -23.94 21.33 -4.63
CA ALA A 310 -24.89 20.60 -5.47
C ALA A 310 -24.53 19.11 -5.65
N PRO A 311 -25.53 18.23 -5.83
CA PRO A 311 -25.29 16.87 -6.28
C PRO A 311 -24.75 16.87 -7.72
N THR A 312 -24.11 15.77 -8.14
CA THR A 312 -23.59 15.64 -9.51
C THR A 312 -24.70 15.29 -10.51
N LYS A 313 -24.64 15.80 -11.74
CA LYS A 313 -25.50 15.43 -12.88
C LYS A 313 -24.93 14.28 -13.71
N ASP A 314 -23.63 14.01 -13.58
CA ASP A 314 -22.90 13.03 -14.39
C ASP A 314 -22.58 11.74 -13.58
N ALA A 315 -23.55 11.23 -12.83
CA ALA A 315 -23.38 10.05 -11.96
C ALA A 315 -22.88 8.80 -12.71
N ASN A 316 -23.17 8.70 -14.01
CA ASN A 316 -22.68 7.65 -14.91
C ASN A 316 -21.14 7.61 -15.05
N LEU A 317 -20.42 8.68 -14.71
CA LEU A 317 -18.96 8.72 -14.72
C LEU A 317 -18.32 8.05 -13.50
N TYR A 318 -19.10 7.71 -12.47
CA TYR A 318 -18.60 7.14 -11.22
C TYR A 318 -17.65 5.95 -11.42
N PRO A 319 -17.96 4.91 -12.22
CA PRO A 319 -17.07 3.76 -12.37
C PRO A 319 -15.70 4.13 -12.97
N ALA A 320 -15.70 5.09 -13.92
CA ALA A 320 -14.47 5.53 -14.58
C ALA A 320 -13.60 6.41 -13.64
N ILE A 321 -14.24 7.28 -12.86
CA ILE A 321 -13.58 8.11 -11.84
C ILE A 321 -12.95 7.22 -10.77
N TYR A 322 -13.72 6.25 -10.24
CA TYR A 322 -13.22 5.31 -9.24
C TYR A 322 -12.02 4.52 -9.77
N ALA A 323 -12.13 3.94 -10.98
CA ALA A 323 -11.03 3.18 -11.57
C ALA A 323 -9.75 4.03 -11.75
N LEU A 324 -9.89 5.28 -12.23
CA LEU A 324 -8.75 6.19 -12.35
C LEU A 324 -8.18 6.62 -11.00
N ALA A 325 -9.02 6.88 -10.00
CA ALA A 325 -8.58 7.26 -8.67
C ALA A 325 -7.75 6.15 -8.01
N VAL A 326 -8.23 4.89 -8.08
CA VAL A 326 -7.49 3.72 -7.59
C VAL A 326 -6.18 3.53 -8.37
N GLN A 327 -6.24 3.58 -9.70
CA GLN A 327 -5.06 3.42 -10.56
C GLN A 327 -3.98 4.48 -10.24
N LYS A 328 -4.39 5.70 -9.96
CA LYS A 328 -3.49 6.80 -9.62
C LYS A 328 -3.20 6.90 -8.13
N SER A 329 -3.79 6.05 -7.28
CA SER A 329 -3.73 6.18 -5.82
C SER A 329 -4.12 7.60 -5.34
N ALA A 330 -5.07 8.24 -6.03
CA ALA A 330 -5.54 9.57 -5.69
C ALA A 330 -6.57 9.50 -4.54
N ARG A 331 -6.43 10.39 -3.56
CA ARG A 331 -7.38 10.56 -2.45
C ARG A 331 -8.31 11.73 -2.76
N ILE A 332 -9.62 11.52 -2.63
CA ILE A 332 -10.62 12.52 -3.02
C ILE A 332 -11.40 12.93 -1.78
N ASN A 333 -11.34 14.22 -1.45
CA ASN A 333 -12.03 14.80 -0.31
C ASN A 333 -13.17 15.67 -0.82
N PHE A 334 -14.36 15.51 -0.23
CA PHE A 334 -15.55 16.28 -0.58
C PHE A 334 -15.95 17.18 0.57
N LEU A 335 -16.04 18.47 0.29
CA LEU A 335 -16.56 19.52 1.15
C LEU A 335 -17.84 20.02 0.51
N VAL A 336 -18.98 19.57 1.04
CA VAL A 336 -20.31 19.79 0.46
C VAL A 336 -21.11 20.73 1.34
N GLN A 337 -21.72 21.79 0.82
CA GLN A 337 -22.58 22.64 1.64
C GLN A 337 -23.91 21.93 2.00
N GLY A 338 -24.30 21.93 3.28
CA GLY A 338 -25.56 21.39 3.77
C GLY A 338 -26.72 22.39 3.68
N GLY A 339 -27.94 21.85 3.60
CA GLY A 339 -29.17 22.67 3.62
C GLY A 339 -29.90 22.80 2.28
N HIS A 340 -29.87 21.78 1.43
CA HIS A 340 -30.57 21.80 0.14
C HIS A 340 -32.09 21.82 0.32
N SER A 341 -32.68 23.01 0.33
CA SER A 341 -34.06 23.20 -0.09
C SER A 341 -34.01 23.36 -1.61
N LEU A 342 -34.49 22.36 -2.36
CA LEU A 342 -34.72 22.54 -3.79
C LEU A 342 -35.83 23.59 -3.92
N LYS A 343 -35.48 24.78 -4.42
CA LYS A 343 -36.46 25.82 -4.74
C LYS A 343 -37.21 25.40 -6.00
N MET A 344 -38.42 24.87 -5.83
CA MET A 344 -39.30 24.64 -6.98
C MET A 344 -40.06 25.94 -7.28
N LYS A 345 -39.92 26.43 -8.51
CA LYS A 345 -40.77 27.47 -9.07
C LYS A 345 -42.07 26.81 -9.54
N LEU A 346 -43.18 27.07 -8.86
CA LEU A 346 -44.49 26.62 -9.33
C LEU A 346 -44.86 27.39 -10.61
N ASN A 347 -45.71 26.79 -11.45
CA ASN A 347 -46.20 27.41 -12.70
C ASN A 347 -46.91 28.78 -12.51
N ASN A 348 -47.22 29.17 -11.27
CA ASN A 348 -47.80 30.47 -10.93
C ASN A 348 -46.76 31.52 -10.47
N GLY A 349 -45.46 31.21 -10.54
CA GLY A 349 -44.38 32.12 -10.15
C GLY A 349 -44.06 32.18 -8.66
N THR A 350 -44.73 31.39 -7.81
CA THR A 350 -44.41 31.32 -6.38
C THR A 350 -43.23 30.36 -6.14
N GLU A 351 -42.19 30.85 -5.47
CA GLU A 351 -41.09 30.03 -4.97
C GLU A 351 -41.52 29.37 -3.66
N VAL A 352 -41.40 28.04 -3.59
CA VAL A 352 -41.70 27.28 -2.37
C VAL A 352 -40.47 26.47 -1.97
N ASP A 353 -40.01 26.68 -0.74
CA ASP A 353 -38.99 25.83 -0.11
C ASP A 353 -39.62 24.48 0.20
N ARG A 354 -39.16 23.43 -0.49
CA ARG A 354 -39.56 22.05 -0.18
C ARG A 354 -38.47 21.40 0.66
N GLU A 355 -38.78 21.12 1.93
CA GLU A 355 -37.97 20.23 2.77
C GLU A 355 -37.92 18.83 2.12
N ILE A 356 -36.73 18.23 2.13
CA ILE A 356 -36.38 17.03 1.36
C ILE A 356 -37.33 15.86 1.66
N SER A 357 -38.27 15.59 0.76
CA SER A 357 -39.05 14.35 0.75
C SER A 357 -38.26 13.24 0.06
N LYS A 358 -37.93 12.21 0.84
CA LYS A 358 -37.37 10.88 0.48
C LYS A 358 -37.62 10.45 -0.99
N ASP A 359 -36.55 10.25 -1.77
CA ASP A 359 -36.09 8.94 -2.28
C ASP A 359 -35.16 9.04 -3.52
N SER A 360 -35.17 10.12 -4.31
CA SER A 360 -34.41 10.15 -5.60
C SER A 360 -33.16 11.02 -5.61
N ASP A 361 -33.12 12.14 -4.87
CA ASP A 361 -32.02 13.12 -4.96
C ASP A 361 -30.94 12.94 -3.87
N ILE A 362 -31.20 12.06 -2.89
CA ILE A 362 -30.23 11.66 -1.84
C ILE A 362 -29.13 10.75 -2.42
N GLY A 363 -29.42 10.03 -3.51
CA GLY A 363 -28.52 9.02 -4.10
C GLY A 363 -27.19 9.57 -4.62
N ASN A 364 -27.12 10.85 -5.02
CA ASN A 364 -25.90 11.42 -5.60
C ASN A 364 -24.92 11.98 -4.55
N PHE A 365 -25.39 12.39 -3.37
CA PHE A 365 -24.50 12.72 -2.25
C PHE A 365 -23.90 11.47 -1.60
N ASP A 366 -24.64 10.35 -1.62
CA ASP A 366 -24.09 9.05 -1.29
C ASP A 366 -22.92 8.67 -2.22
N LEU A 367 -22.93 9.08 -3.50
CA LEU A 367 -21.80 8.84 -4.42
C LEU A 367 -20.54 9.63 -4.03
N TYR A 368 -20.66 10.87 -3.56
CA TYR A 368 -19.51 11.64 -3.04
C TYR A 368 -18.94 10.98 -1.79
N GLN A 369 -19.80 10.58 -0.86
CA GLN A 369 -19.37 9.88 0.34
C GLN A 369 -18.71 8.53 0.01
N ALA A 370 -19.29 7.77 -0.92
CA ALA A 370 -18.74 6.49 -1.39
C ALA A 370 -17.36 6.68 -2.02
N LEU A 371 -17.20 7.68 -2.90
CA LEU A 371 -15.92 7.94 -3.56
C LEU A 371 -14.86 8.47 -2.58
N ALA A 372 -15.23 9.34 -1.64
CA ALA A 372 -14.32 9.79 -0.59
C ALA A 372 -13.81 8.60 0.22
N THR A 373 -14.73 7.76 0.69
CA THR A 373 -14.44 6.56 1.46
C THR A 373 -13.53 5.61 0.70
N ALA A 374 -13.90 5.30 -0.54
CA ALA A 374 -13.18 4.37 -1.41
C ALA A 374 -11.74 4.82 -1.70
N THR A 375 -11.52 6.13 -1.76
CA THR A 375 -10.19 6.71 -2.01
C THR A 375 -9.43 7.07 -0.74
N GLY A 376 -9.95 6.71 0.45
CA GLY A 376 -9.36 7.08 1.75
C GLY A 376 -9.40 8.58 2.06
N GLY A 377 -10.20 9.36 1.33
CA GLY A 377 -10.45 10.77 1.57
C GLY A 377 -11.56 11.03 2.60
N ALA A 378 -11.81 12.29 2.89
CA ALA A 378 -12.84 12.74 3.83
C ALA A 378 -14.07 13.29 3.10
N TYR A 379 -15.26 12.99 3.63
CA TYR A 379 -16.51 13.64 3.25
C TYR A 379 -16.98 14.49 4.43
N ALA A 380 -17.25 15.78 4.20
CA ALA A 380 -17.70 16.67 5.25
C ALA A 380 -18.75 17.67 4.72
N VAL A 381 -19.77 17.89 5.53
CA VAL A 381 -20.89 18.80 5.21
C VAL A 381 -20.61 20.19 5.80
N MET A 382 -20.27 21.16 4.95
CA MET A 382 -20.08 22.55 5.33
C MET A 382 -21.41 23.23 5.65
N GLY A 383 -21.44 24.13 6.64
CA GLY A 383 -22.56 25.05 6.75
C GLY A 383 -22.47 26.23 5.79
N SER A 384 -23.45 27.13 5.85
CA SER A 384 -23.51 28.34 5.02
C SER A 384 -22.66 29.51 5.57
N GLY A 385 -22.16 29.40 6.80
CA GLY A 385 -21.33 30.41 7.43
C GLY A 385 -19.83 30.21 7.21
N ALA A 386 -19.08 31.29 6.98
CA ALA A 386 -17.63 31.23 6.76
C ALA A 386 -16.85 30.57 7.92
N SER A 387 -17.27 30.77 9.17
CA SER A 387 -16.67 30.11 10.34
C SER A 387 -16.97 28.61 10.38
N GLU A 388 -18.14 28.18 9.91
CA GLU A 388 -18.53 26.79 9.86
C GLU A 388 -17.79 26.03 8.76
N ILE A 389 -17.57 26.67 7.61
CA ILE A 389 -16.73 26.18 6.51
C ILE A 389 -15.30 25.97 7.00
N LEU A 390 -14.69 26.97 7.65
CA LEU A 390 -13.32 26.88 8.20
C LEU A 390 -13.18 25.86 9.33
N ASN A 391 -14.24 25.60 10.10
CA ASN A 391 -14.22 24.54 11.11
C ASN A 391 -14.34 23.16 10.46
N THR A 392 -15.23 23.00 9.47
CA THR A 392 -15.46 21.72 8.78
C THR A 392 -14.22 21.25 8.04
N THR A 393 -13.42 22.18 7.52
CA THR A 393 -12.18 21.85 6.82
C THR A 393 -11.08 21.29 7.73
N ARG A 394 -11.15 21.49 9.07
CA ARG A 394 -10.24 20.82 10.02
C ARG A 394 -10.33 19.30 9.94
N ILE A 395 -11.47 18.74 9.50
CA ILE A 395 -11.65 17.29 9.28
C ILE A 395 -10.76 16.80 8.12
N VAL A 396 -10.59 17.63 7.09
CA VAL A 396 -9.72 17.34 5.94
C VAL A 396 -8.25 17.56 6.30
N ASP A 397 -7.93 18.63 7.01
CA ASP A 397 -6.55 18.90 7.51
C ASP A 397 -6.07 17.80 8.46
N SER A 398 -6.96 17.34 9.36
CA SER A 398 -6.76 16.18 10.22
C SER A 398 -6.47 14.91 9.42
N ALA A 399 -7.27 14.65 8.37
CA ALA A 399 -7.12 13.47 7.51
C ALA A 399 -5.72 13.36 6.89
N ALA A 400 -5.12 14.52 6.56
CA ALA A 400 -3.79 14.59 5.98
C ALA A 400 -2.67 14.33 7.00
N ASN A 401 -2.90 14.62 8.28
CA ASN A 401 -1.87 14.58 9.34
C ASN A 401 -1.92 13.33 10.23
N MET A 402 -3.05 12.60 10.27
CA MET A 402 -3.21 11.40 11.08
C MET A 402 -2.79 10.15 10.30
N GLY A 403 -1.78 9.43 10.82
CA GLY A 403 -1.05 8.40 10.08
C GLY A 403 -1.78 7.08 9.83
N VAL A 404 -2.74 6.68 10.69
CA VAL A 404 -3.31 5.33 10.59
C VAL A 404 -4.82 5.34 10.81
N LEU A 405 -5.56 4.59 9.99
CA LEU A 405 -6.97 4.31 10.26
C LEU A 405 -7.06 3.23 11.34
N VAL A 406 -7.85 3.51 12.38
CA VAL A 406 -8.10 2.57 13.48
C VAL A 406 -9.42 1.84 13.22
N ARG A 407 -10.46 2.59 12.86
CA ARG A 407 -11.81 2.05 12.65
C ARG A 407 -12.64 2.96 11.74
N GLN A 408 -13.55 2.38 10.98
CA GLN A 408 -14.50 3.10 10.13
C GLN A 408 -15.83 2.33 10.13
N ASP A 409 -16.97 3.01 10.25
CA ASP A 409 -18.31 2.39 10.24
C ASP A 409 -19.35 3.35 9.63
N LYS A 410 -20.30 2.84 8.83
CA LYS A 410 -21.54 3.55 8.43
C LYS A 410 -22.71 2.93 9.17
N ILE A 411 -23.40 3.72 10.00
CA ILE A 411 -24.41 3.20 10.93
C ILE A 411 -25.79 3.74 10.56
N SER A 412 -26.68 2.82 10.19
CA SER A 412 -28.10 3.08 9.88
C SER A 412 -28.99 2.45 10.96
N GLY A 413 -29.80 3.25 11.65
CA GLY A 413 -30.76 2.81 12.68
C GLY A 413 -30.97 3.78 13.85
N THR A 414 -32.11 3.65 14.54
CA THR A 414 -32.60 4.55 15.62
C THR A 414 -32.14 4.21 17.04
N ALA A 415 -31.34 3.17 17.26
CA ALA A 415 -30.93 2.75 18.60
C ALA A 415 -29.52 3.28 18.93
N GLY A 416 -29.37 3.96 20.08
CA GLY A 416 -28.07 4.37 20.59
C GLY A 416 -27.17 3.16 20.81
N GLY A 417 -26.08 3.07 20.05
CA GLY A 417 -25.09 2.00 20.17
C GLY A 417 -23.80 2.54 20.77
N GLN A 418 -23.17 1.78 21.68
CA GLN A 418 -21.79 2.03 22.10
C GLN A 418 -20.82 1.43 21.08
N TRP A 419 -19.77 2.17 20.74
CA TRP A 419 -18.76 1.75 19.77
C TRP A 419 -17.37 1.75 20.36
N ASN A 420 -16.79 0.56 20.46
CA ASN A 420 -15.50 0.37 21.11
C ASN A 420 -14.40 0.19 20.07
N PHE A 421 -13.31 0.92 20.19
CA PHE A 421 -12.11 0.66 19.40
C PHE A 421 -10.92 0.46 20.33
N SER A 422 -9.96 -0.36 19.91
CA SER A 422 -8.78 -0.65 20.71
C SER A 422 -7.80 0.52 20.69
N VAL A 423 -7.35 0.92 21.87
CA VAL A 423 -6.25 1.87 22.08
C VAL A 423 -5.02 1.09 22.55
N ASP A 424 -4.00 1.03 21.71
CA ASP A 424 -2.70 0.42 22.00
C ASP A 424 -1.68 1.43 22.56
N GLY A 425 -0.53 0.93 23.03
CA GLY A 425 0.48 1.75 23.70
C GLY A 425 1.25 2.69 22.78
N ARG A 426 1.07 2.56 21.46
CA ARG A 426 1.72 3.37 20.43
C ARG A 426 0.78 4.40 19.81
N LEU A 427 -0.46 4.53 20.30
CA LEU A 427 -1.47 5.46 19.81
C LEU A 427 -1.42 6.76 20.64
N SER A 428 -0.76 7.79 20.13
CA SER A 428 -0.51 9.04 20.87
C SER A 428 -1.64 10.06 20.78
N SER A 429 -2.42 10.02 19.70
CA SER A 429 -3.66 10.77 19.58
C SER A 429 -4.69 9.97 18.81
N VAL A 430 -5.95 10.17 19.17
CA VAL A 430 -7.11 9.65 18.45
C VAL A 430 -8.00 10.79 18.08
N GLU A 431 -8.50 10.73 16.85
CA GLU A 431 -9.53 11.62 16.36
C GLU A 431 -10.75 10.83 15.89
N VAL A 432 -11.90 11.26 16.37
CA VAL A 432 -13.20 10.68 15.99
C VAL A 432 -13.98 11.72 15.22
N VAL A 433 -14.24 11.41 13.96
CA VAL A 433 -15.10 12.17 13.07
C VAL A 433 -16.47 11.48 13.04
N VAL A 434 -17.50 12.23 13.42
CA VAL A 434 -18.90 11.82 13.30
C VAL A 434 -19.57 12.76 12.30
N SER A 435 -20.10 12.20 11.22
CA SER A 435 -20.79 12.97 10.17
C SER A 435 -22.22 12.45 9.99
N SER A 436 -23.17 13.36 9.78
CA SER A 436 -24.56 13.04 9.46
C SER A 436 -25.14 14.05 8.49
N VAL A 437 -26.11 13.59 7.69
CA VAL A 437 -26.94 14.45 6.83
C VAL A 437 -28.10 15.10 7.60
N ALA A 438 -28.33 14.68 8.86
CA ALA A 438 -29.29 15.27 9.78
C ALA A 438 -28.58 15.98 10.94
N SER A 439 -29.32 16.82 11.68
CA SER A 439 -28.77 17.54 12.84
C SER A 439 -28.29 16.57 13.94
N LEU A 440 -26.99 16.64 14.24
CA LEU A 440 -26.32 15.95 15.33
C LEU A 440 -26.56 16.66 16.66
N SER A 441 -26.82 15.88 17.70
CA SER A 441 -26.78 16.36 19.08
C SER A 441 -25.44 15.98 19.70
N THR A 442 -24.58 16.97 19.94
CA THR A 442 -23.28 16.77 20.61
C THR A 442 -23.43 16.20 22.02
N SER A 443 -24.57 16.43 22.67
CA SER A 443 -24.96 15.87 23.98
C SER A 443 -25.06 14.35 24.01
N ARG A 444 -24.94 13.69 22.86
CA ARG A 444 -24.90 12.24 22.76
C ARG A 444 -23.50 11.72 22.42
N ILE A 445 -22.59 12.57 21.95
CA ILE A 445 -21.28 12.13 21.46
C ILE A 445 -20.24 12.32 22.56
N HIS A 446 -19.85 11.21 23.19
CA HIS A 446 -18.85 11.20 24.23
C HIS A 446 -17.76 10.18 23.88
N LEU A 447 -16.50 10.53 24.14
CA LEU A 447 -15.39 9.61 24.25
C LEU A 447 -15.24 9.22 25.71
N ILE A 448 -15.68 8.03 26.04
CA ILE A 448 -15.65 7.50 27.41
C ILE A 448 -14.46 6.54 27.51
N ASP A 449 -13.58 6.77 28.48
CA ASP A 449 -12.51 5.82 28.82
C ASP A 449 -13.07 4.62 29.61
N PRO A 450 -12.35 3.49 29.73
CA PRO A 450 -12.85 2.31 30.45
C PRO A 450 -13.13 2.53 31.94
N ASN A 451 -12.64 3.63 32.54
CA ASN A 451 -12.95 4.00 33.92
C ASN A 451 -14.21 4.86 34.01
N GLY A 452 -14.90 5.11 32.89
CA GLY A 452 -16.08 5.97 32.80
C GLY A 452 -15.75 7.48 32.71
N THR A 453 -14.49 7.85 32.49
CA THR A 453 -14.07 9.26 32.40
C THR A 453 -14.27 9.77 30.98
N GLU A 454 -15.01 10.85 30.83
CA GLU A 454 -15.16 11.51 29.53
C GLU A 454 -13.90 12.30 29.17
N SER A 455 -13.35 12.06 27.98
CA SER A 455 -12.20 12.78 27.41
C SER A 455 -12.62 13.57 26.17
N ASN A 456 -13.64 14.41 26.34
CA ASN A 456 -14.24 15.17 25.24
C ASN A 456 -13.50 16.48 24.96
N HIS A 457 -12.67 16.50 23.92
CA HIS A 457 -12.14 17.75 23.34
C HIS A 457 -12.69 17.92 21.93
N PHE A 458 -13.75 18.73 21.80
CA PHE A 458 -14.38 19.03 20.52
C PHE A 458 -13.55 20.05 19.73
N LEU A 459 -12.99 19.64 18.61
CA LEU A 459 -12.29 20.52 17.67
C LEU A 459 -13.22 21.10 16.61
N VAL A 460 -14.28 20.35 16.27
CA VAL A 460 -15.36 20.76 15.36
C VAL A 460 -16.68 20.30 15.97
N SER A 461 -17.66 21.20 15.99
CA SER A 461 -19.01 20.93 16.48
C SER A 461 -19.99 21.75 15.64
N THR A 462 -20.37 21.21 14.48
CA THR A 462 -21.40 21.79 13.61
C THR A 462 -22.69 20.99 13.70
N ALA A 463 -23.75 21.45 13.03
CA ALA A 463 -25.02 20.73 13.00
C ALA A 463 -24.87 19.33 12.37
N THR A 464 -23.89 19.09 11.52
CA THR A 464 -23.76 17.86 10.72
C THR A 464 -22.45 17.14 10.91
N ASN A 465 -21.43 17.77 11.52
CA ASN A 465 -20.13 17.16 11.77
C ASN A 465 -19.61 17.46 13.16
N VAL A 466 -19.03 16.44 13.78
CA VAL A 466 -18.36 16.53 15.06
C VAL A 466 -16.98 15.89 14.94
N LEU A 467 -15.93 16.66 15.25
CA LEU A 467 -14.56 16.16 15.39
C LEU A 467 -14.17 16.23 16.86
N LEU A 468 -13.94 15.06 17.45
CA LEU A 468 -13.40 14.90 18.78
C LEU A 468 -11.93 14.50 18.68
N GLN A 469 -11.10 15.05 19.56
CA GLN A 469 -9.72 14.62 19.72
C GLN A 469 -9.49 14.14 21.16
N ALA A 470 -8.76 13.05 21.31
CA ALA A 470 -8.22 12.60 22.59
C ALA A 470 -6.71 12.43 22.44
N ASN A 471 -5.95 13.15 23.27
CA ASN A 471 -4.50 13.03 23.33
C ASN A 471 -4.13 12.03 24.44
N ASN A 472 -3.24 11.09 24.11
CA ASN A 472 -2.84 9.97 24.97
C ASN A 472 -4.06 9.24 25.57
N PRO A 473 -4.98 8.72 24.73
CA PRO A 473 -6.15 8.01 25.23
C PRO A 473 -5.73 6.83 26.12
N LYS A 474 -6.51 6.58 27.18
CA LYS A 474 -6.27 5.45 28.10
C LYS A 474 -6.84 4.15 27.51
N GLN A 475 -6.18 3.02 27.78
CA GLN A 475 -6.53 1.68 27.29
C GLN A 475 -7.70 1.03 28.04
N PRO A 476 -8.47 0.07 27.45
CA PRO A 476 -8.66 -0.24 26.03
C PRO A 476 -10.07 0.07 25.45
N ASP A 477 -11.03 0.53 26.26
CA ASP A 477 -12.43 0.71 25.82
C ASP A 477 -12.80 2.17 25.64
N ALA A 478 -12.27 2.80 24.59
CA ALA A 478 -12.78 4.10 24.15
C ALA A 478 -14.10 3.90 23.40
N GLY A 479 -15.20 4.32 24.03
CA GLY A 479 -16.57 4.17 23.55
C GLY A 479 -17.13 5.47 22.96
N VAL A 480 -17.86 5.41 21.85
CA VAL A 480 -18.69 6.52 21.34
C VAL A 480 -20.15 6.07 21.25
N SER A 481 -21.11 6.92 21.64
CA SER A 481 -22.55 6.57 21.73
C SER A 481 -23.43 7.41 20.81
N THR A 482 -23.77 6.99 19.59
CA THR A 482 -24.76 7.75 18.76
C THR A 482 -25.61 6.85 17.85
N SER A 483 -26.46 7.42 16.99
CA SER A 483 -27.42 6.73 16.11
C SER A 483 -27.51 7.47 14.77
N ASN A 484 -27.63 6.76 13.64
CA ASN A 484 -27.73 7.31 12.27
C ASN A 484 -26.58 8.24 11.85
N VAL A 485 -25.34 7.74 11.91
CA VAL A 485 -24.14 8.53 11.59
C VAL A 485 -23.11 7.70 10.83
N ALA A 486 -22.26 8.39 10.07
CA ALA A 486 -20.98 7.86 9.63
C ALA A 486 -19.93 8.15 10.71
N LEU A 487 -19.20 7.11 11.13
CA LEU A 487 -18.15 7.18 12.14
C LEU A 487 -16.81 6.86 11.50
N LEU A 488 -15.81 7.69 11.77
CA LEU A 488 -14.44 7.47 11.33
C LEU A 488 -13.48 7.76 12.48
N VAL A 489 -12.69 6.75 12.86
CA VAL A 489 -11.68 6.83 13.94
C VAL A 489 -10.30 6.73 13.34
N ARG A 490 -9.50 7.77 13.56
CA ARG A 490 -8.12 7.89 13.06
C ARG A 490 -7.16 8.07 14.22
N GLY A 491 -5.92 7.65 13.99
CA GLY A 491 -4.88 7.62 15.01
C GLY A 491 -3.53 8.13 14.52
N ALA A 492 -2.82 8.86 15.39
CA ALA A 492 -1.38 9.03 15.26
C ALA A 492 -0.72 7.86 15.98
N SER A 493 -0.10 6.96 15.21
CA SER A 493 0.55 5.78 15.76
C SER A 493 1.81 5.42 15.00
N SER A 494 2.79 4.87 15.70
CA SER A 494 3.97 4.26 15.09
C SER A 494 3.71 2.84 14.54
N ILE A 495 2.57 2.23 14.87
CA ILE A 495 2.19 0.93 14.31
C ILE A 495 1.45 1.18 12.99
N SER A 496 2.12 0.90 11.88
CA SER A 496 1.54 0.89 10.54
C SER A 496 1.66 -0.48 9.89
N PHE A 497 0.75 -0.78 8.98
CA PHE A 497 0.74 -2.01 8.21
C PHE A 497 0.81 -1.66 6.73
N THR A 498 1.54 -2.46 5.97
CA THR A 498 1.33 -2.57 4.53
C THR A 498 0.98 -4.00 4.22
N PHE A 499 0.16 -4.22 3.20
CA PHE A 499 -0.08 -5.58 2.73
C PHE A 499 -0.14 -5.64 1.22
N SER A 500 0.18 -6.80 0.69
CA SER A 500 0.06 -7.12 -0.72
C SER A 500 -0.70 -8.42 -0.90
N VAL A 501 -1.56 -8.46 -1.92
CA VAL A 501 -2.10 -9.73 -2.42
C VAL A 501 -1.00 -10.38 -3.24
N THR A 502 -0.69 -11.62 -2.92
CA THR A 502 0.34 -12.39 -3.59
C THR A 502 -0.22 -13.71 -4.09
N SER A 503 0.37 -14.17 -5.18
CA SER A 503 0.16 -15.51 -5.70
C SER A 503 1.48 -16.27 -5.64
N PRO A 504 1.41 -17.61 -5.57
CA PRO A 504 2.60 -18.43 -5.78
C PRO A 504 3.29 -18.07 -7.11
N ALA A 505 4.62 -17.94 -7.11
CA ALA A 505 5.40 -17.59 -8.30
C ALA A 505 5.39 -18.73 -9.36
N GLU A 506 4.71 -18.54 -10.49
CA GLU A 506 4.49 -19.60 -11.49
C GLU A 506 5.77 -20.09 -12.21
N ASN A 507 6.88 -19.36 -12.14
CA ASN A 507 8.16 -19.72 -12.77
C ASN A 507 9.39 -19.37 -11.90
N GLY A 508 9.21 -19.24 -10.58
CA GLY A 508 10.29 -18.88 -9.66
C GLY A 508 11.33 -19.99 -9.49
N ARG A 509 12.61 -19.63 -9.32
CA ARG A 509 13.70 -20.57 -8.97
C ARG A 509 13.51 -21.23 -7.60
N TRP A 510 12.85 -20.52 -6.69
CA TRP A 510 12.53 -20.93 -5.34
C TRP A 510 11.02 -20.89 -5.14
N PRO A 511 10.45 -21.74 -4.26
CA PRO A 511 9.11 -21.50 -3.79
C PRO A 511 9.01 -20.15 -3.09
N GLY A 512 8.02 -19.38 -3.50
CA GLY A 512 7.81 -18.03 -3.00
C GLY A 512 6.49 -17.46 -3.48
N LEU A 513 6.08 -16.42 -2.77
CA LEU A 513 4.94 -15.59 -3.10
C LEU A 513 5.45 -14.38 -3.88
N VAL A 514 4.77 -14.02 -4.96
CA VAL A 514 5.03 -12.80 -5.72
C VAL A 514 3.81 -11.89 -5.66
N PRO A 515 4.00 -10.56 -5.62
CA PRO A 515 2.91 -9.61 -5.76
C PRO A 515 2.04 -9.94 -6.96
N LEU A 516 0.73 -10.00 -6.72
CA LEU A 516 -0.24 -10.25 -7.78
C LEU A 516 -0.23 -9.07 -8.76
N SER A 517 -0.05 -9.35 -10.04
CA SER A 517 -0.22 -8.34 -11.09
C SER A 517 -1.70 -8.21 -11.41
N GLY A 518 -2.30 -7.07 -11.06
CA GLY A 518 -3.72 -6.79 -11.28
C GLY A 518 -4.62 -7.14 -10.10
N LYS A 519 -5.91 -7.36 -10.38
CA LYS A 519 -6.94 -7.61 -9.35
C LYS A 519 -7.09 -9.11 -9.07
N PRO A 520 -7.28 -9.52 -7.80
CA PRO A 520 -7.56 -10.92 -7.48
C PRO A 520 -8.92 -11.35 -8.01
N ILE A 521 -9.04 -12.62 -8.37
CA ILE A 521 -10.30 -13.18 -8.87
C ILE A 521 -11.13 -13.69 -7.68
N GLY A 522 -12.39 -13.27 -7.60
CA GLY A 522 -13.31 -13.73 -6.56
C GLY A 522 -13.47 -15.26 -6.61
N GLY A 523 -13.47 -15.90 -5.43
CA GLY A 523 -13.59 -17.36 -5.29
C GLY A 523 -12.28 -18.14 -5.49
N GLN A 524 -11.16 -17.47 -5.78
CA GLN A 524 -9.84 -18.10 -5.81
C GLN A 524 -9.06 -17.86 -4.50
N THR A 525 -8.12 -18.76 -4.22
CA THR A 525 -7.26 -18.65 -3.04
C THR A 525 -5.98 -17.91 -3.37
N TYR A 526 -5.66 -16.89 -2.57
CA TYR A 526 -4.43 -16.10 -2.63
C TYR A 526 -3.78 -16.05 -1.25
N PHE A 527 -2.62 -15.39 -1.16
CA PHE A 527 -1.96 -15.09 0.10
C PHE A 527 -1.91 -13.58 0.31
N LEU A 528 -2.25 -13.13 1.52
CA LEU A 528 -1.97 -11.77 1.95
C LEU A 528 -0.61 -11.78 2.64
N THR A 529 0.35 -11.02 2.14
CA THR A 529 1.65 -10.81 2.79
C THR A 529 1.62 -9.46 3.48
N ILE A 530 1.94 -9.43 4.77
CA ILE A 530 1.73 -8.29 5.64
C ILE A 530 3.07 -7.93 6.27
N ASP A 531 3.46 -6.68 6.09
CA ASP A 531 4.62 -6.10 6.75
C ASP A 531 4.16 -5.20 7.88
N CYS A 532 4.82 -5.35 9.02
CA CYS A 532 4.54 -4.64 10.24
C CYS A 532 5.82 -4.44 11.04
N ASP A 533 6.24 -3.18 11.14
CA ASP A 533 7.53 -2.81 11.71
C ASP A 533 7.60 -2.98 13.24
N VAL A 534 6.47 -2.77 13.94
CA VAL A 534 6.46 -2.63 15.41
C VAL A 534 5.38 -3.46 16.14
N CYS A 535 4.69 -4.38 15.47
CA CYS A 535 3.74 -5.26 16.15
C CYS A 535 4.43 -6.53 16.67
N SER A 536 4.00 -7.00 17.85
CA SER A 536 4.47 -8.27 18.40
C SER A 536 3.78 -9.46 17.73
N THR A 537 2.46 -9.37 17.53
CA THR A 537 1.68 -10.43 16.90
C THR A 537 0.63 -9.86 15.95
N ILE A 538 0.35 -10.61 14.88
CA ILE A 538 -0.89 -10.46 14.11
C ILE A 538 -1.73 -11.71 14.36
N GLU A 539 -2.80 -11.59 15.14
CA GLU A 539 -3.68 -12.72 15.46
C GLU A 539 -4.63 -13.03 14.29
N SER A 540 -5.20 -11.99 13.68
CA SER A 540 -6.14 -12.15 12.58
C SER A 540 -6.13 -10.99 11.58
N VAL A 541 -6.48 -11.32 10.34
CA VAL A 541 -6.70 -10.39 9.23
C VAL A 541 -8.16 -10.49 8.83
N GLN A 542 -8.89 -9.39 8.92
CA GLN A 542 -10.30 -9.31 8.60
C GLN A 542 -10.46 -8.57 7.27
N LEU A 543 -10.99 -9.27 6.26
CA LEU A 543 -11.41 -8.63 5.02
C LEU A 543 -12.81 -8.08 5.20
N ARG A 544 -12.95 -6.78 5.04
CA ARG A 544 -14.21 -6.05 5.18
C ARG A 544 -14.50 -5.20 3.95
N THR A 545 -15.76 -4.88 3.70
CA THR A 545 -16.11 -3.83 2.74
C THR A 545 -15.64 -2.46 3.27
N CYS A 546 -15.00 -1.66 2.43
CA CYS A 546 -14.51 -0.33 2.84
C CYS A 546 -15.66 0.66 3.11
N ALA A 547 -16.80 0.50 2.45
CA ALA A 547 -17.92 1.46 2.51
C ALA A 547 -18.68 1.44 3.84
N ASP A 548 -18.94 0.25 4.38
CA ASP A 548 -19.83 0.02 5.52
C ASP A 548 -19.23 -0.93 6.57
N ASN A 549 -17.96 -1.33 6.41
CA ASN A 549 -17.22 -2.16 7.36
C ASN A 549 -17.85 -3.55 7.60
N GLN A 550 -18.60 -4.05 6.61
CA GLN A 550 -19.19 -5.39 6.65
C GLN A 550 -18.08 -6.44 6.62
N LEU A 551 -18.05 -7.32 7.63
CA LEU A 551 -17.10 -8.42 7.70
C LEU A 551 -17.43 -9.50 6.66
N LEU A 552 -16.48 -9.80 5.78
CA LEU A 552 -16.63 -10.84 4.75
C LEU A 552 -15.79 -12.09 5.07
N ALA A 553 -14.59 -11.91 5.62
CA ALA A 553 -13.73 -13.03 6.01
C ALA A 553 -12.84 -12.66 7.21
N THR A 554 -12.54 -13.64 8.05
CA THR A 554 -11.50 -13.55 9.10
C THR A 554 -10.48 -14.64 8.83
N LEU A 555 -9.23 -14.26 8.68
CA LEU A 555 -8.13 -15.11 8.26
C LEU A 555 -7.11 -15.17 9.40
N PRO A 556 -6.68 -16.36 9.83
CA PRO A 556 -5.56 -16.46 10.76
C PRO A 556 -4.27 -16.00 10.07
N ALA A 557 -3.47 -15.19 10.77
CA ALA A 557 -2.15 -14.81 10.31
C ALA A 557 -1.08 -15.72 10.94
N SER A 558 -0.01 -15.96 10.19
CA SER A 558 1.15 -16.71 10.64
C SER A 558 2.41 -15.93 10.30
N GLN A 559 3.35 -15.88 11.23
CA GLN A 559 4.63 -15.22 11.00
C GLN A 559 5.53 -16.13 10.15
N MET A 560 6.25 -15.56 9.20
CA MET A 560 7.33 -16.26 8.51
C MET A 560 8.50 -16.47 9.47
N GLU A 561 9.02 -17.69 9.50
CA GLU A 561 10.13 -18.06 10.37
C GLU A 561 11.35 -17.14 10.09
N LYS A 562 11.81 -16.41 11.12
CA LYS A 562 12.98 -15.51 11.07
C LYS A 562 12.82 -14.24 10.22
N ALA A 563 11.59 -13.83 9.89
CA ALA A 563 11.28 -12.53 9.27
C ALA A 563 10.13 -11.83 10.01
N GLN A 564 10.10 -10.49 10.00
CA GLN A 564 8.96 -9.70 10.52
C GLN A 564 7.76 -9.67 9.55
N ILE A 565 7.69 -10.64 8.65
CA ILE A 565 6.66 -10.73 7.61
C ILE A 565 5.61 -11.74 8.07
N TRP A 566 4.35 -11.36 7.99
CA TRP A 566 3.21 -12.22 8.29
C TRP A 566 2.49 -12.60 7.00
N PHE A 567 1.84 -13.76 7.00
CA PHE A 567 1.00 -14.16 5.88
C PHE A 567 -0.33 -14.76 6.34
N ALA A 568 -1.37 -14.59 5.53
CA ALA A 568 -2.66 -15.21 5.70
C ALA A 568 -3.15 -15.79 4.37
N SER A 569 -3.62 -17.04 4.36
CA SER A 569 -4.29 -17.62 3.20
C SER A 569 -5.70 -17.07 3.10
N ALA A 570 -6.07 -16.55 1.93
CA ALA A 570 -7.33 -15.86 1.69
C ALA A 570 -8.08 -16.49 0.54
N LEU A 571 -9.23 -17.12 0.80
CA LEU A 571 -10.23 -17.33 -0.23
C LEU A 571 -10.89 -15.99 -0.52
N MET A 572 -10.60 -15.40 -1.68
CA MET A 572 -11.06 -14.05 -2.00
C MET A 572 -12.58 -14.00 -2.12
N PRO A 573 -13.26 -13.07 -1.42
CA PRO A 573 -14.71 -12.93 -1.51
C PRO A 573 -15.18 -12.70 -2.96
N VAL A 574 -16.28 -13.33 -3.35
CA VAL A 574 -16.94 -13.07 -4.64
C VAL A 574 -17.79 -11.81 -4.50
N THR A 575 -17.19 -10.66 -4.78
CA THR A 575 -17.84 -9.35 -4.67
C THR A 575 -17.14 -8.35 -5.58
N ASP A 576 -17.89 -7.36 -6.05
CA ASP A 576 -17.34 -6.20 -6.76
C ASP A 576 -17.08 -5.02 -5.79
N ALA A 577 -17.39 -5.20 -4.50
CA ALA A 577 -17.12 -4.23 -3.46
C ALA A 577 -15.62 -4.11 -3.19
N GLU A 578 -15.19 -2.90 -2.85
CA GLU A 578 -13.83 -2.65 -2.41
C GLU A 578 -13.61 -3.20 -1.00
N LEU A 579 -12.50 -3.92 -0.84
CA LEU A 579 -12.14 -4.59 0.39
C LEU A 579 -10.99 -3.88 1.09
N CYS A 580 -11.19 -3.64 2.38
CA CYS A 580 -10.21 -3.12 3.32
C CYS A 580 -9.75 -4.26 4.22
N ALA A 581 -8.44 -4.35 4.47
CA ALA A 581 -7.89 -5.31 5.41
C ALA A 581 -7.79 -4.66 6.80
N SER A 582 -8.41 -5.28 7.81
CA SER A 582 -8.25 -4.89 9.21
C SER A 582 -7.39 -5.92 9.94
N PHE A 583 -6.38 -5.44 10.67
CA PHE A 583 -5.44 -6.27 11.42
C PHE A 583 -5.72 -6.13 12.91
N THR A 584 -5.73 -7.26 13.60
CA THR A 584 -5.86 -7.32 15.07
C THR A 584 -4.74 -8.16 15.65
N GLY A 585 -4.17 -7.71 16.76
CA GLY A 585 -3.11 -8.45 17.45
C GLY A 585 -2.64 -7.73 18.70
N LEU A 586 -1.40 -8.04 19.11
CA LEU A 586 -0.76 -7.44 20.27
C LEU A 586 0.44 -6.58 19.83
N ASP A 587 0.57 -5.39 20.42
CA ASP A 587 1.75 -4.55 20.28
C ASP A 587 2.93 -5.11 21.10
N ASP A 588 4.07 -4.43 21.02
CA ASP A 588 5.29 -4.80 21.74
C ASP A 588 5.18 -4.65 23.27
N LEU A 589 4.10 -4.05 23.77
CA LEU A 589 3.77 -3.91 25.19
C LEU A 589 2.68 -4.93 25.63
N GLY A 590 2.25 -5.82 24.73
CA GLY A 590 1.24 -6.84 25.00
C GLY A 590 -0.21 -6.32 24.97
N LEU A 591 -0.45 -5.17 24.35
CA LEU A 591 -1.75 -4.50 24.31
C LEU A 591 -2.46 -4.77 22.99
N ARG A 592 -3.79 -4.91 23.05
CA ARG A 592 -4.59 -5.12 21.86
C ARG A 592 -4.59 -3.88 20.97
N TYR A 593 -4.30 -4.07 19.69
CA TYR A 593 -4.49 -3.06 18.67
C TYR A 593 -5.49 -3.55 17.61
N GLN A 594 -6.12 -2.57 16.96
CA GLN A 594 -6.84 -2.76 15.70
C GLN A 594 -6.37 -1.67 14.73
N ARG A 595 -6.06 -2.06 13.49
CA ARG A 595 -5.77 -1.13 12.39
C ARG A 595 -6.49 -1.53 11.12
N ILE A 596 -6.72 -0.56 10.25
CA ILE A 596 -7.17 -0.77 8.88
C ILE A 596 -6.03 -0.34 7.96
N ALA A 597 -5.68 -1.21 7.02
CA ALA A 597 -4.72 -0.93 5.96
C ALA A 597 -5.15 0.29 5.15
N ARG A 598 -4.19 1.04 4.60
CA ARG A 598 -4.52 2.09 3.64
C ARG A 598 -4.78 1.52 2.26
N GLU A 599 -4.13 0.41 1.96
CA GLU A 599 -4.30 -0.32 0.72
C GLU A 599 -5.67 -0.98 0.68
N THR A 600 -6.27 -0.98 -0.50
CA THR A 600 -7.55 -1.63 -0.75
C THR A 600 -7.40 -2.67 -1.84
N VAL A 601 -8.32 -3.63 -1.86
CA VAL A 601 -8.36 -4.70 -2.84
C VAL A 601 -9.76 -4.76 -3.41
N THR A 602 -9.90 -4.65 -4.73
CA THR A 602 -11.17 -4.94 -5.41
C THR A 602 -11.03 -6.27 -6.13
N PRO A 603 -11.74 -7.34 -5.71
CA PRO A 603 -11.80 -8.55 -6.49
C PRO A 603 -12.44 -8.30 -7.87
N THR A 604 -12.13 -9.16 -8.83
CA THR A 604 -12.80 -9.20 -10.13
C THR A 604 -13.45 -10.56 -10.35
N GLN A 605 -14.56 -10.59 -11.07
CA GLN A 605 -15.18 -11.84 -11.52
C GLN A 605 -14.69 -12.27 -12.91
N ILE A 606 -13.86 -11.45 -13.56
CA ILE A 606 -13.41 -11.68 -14.94
C ILE A 606 -11.93 -12.08 -14.93
N LYS A 607 -11.64 -13.27 -15.44
CA LYS A 607 -10.27 -13.69 -15.76
C LYS A 607 -9.98 -13.36 -17.22
N LEU A 608 -9.13 -12.37 -17.47
CA LEU A 608 -8.60 -12.11 -18.81
C LEU A 608 -7.35 -12.97 -19.01
N GLU A 609 -7.47 -14.06 -19.76
CA GLU A 609 -6.33 -14.85 -20.19
C GLU A 609 -5.80 -14.29 -21.51
N ALA A 610 -4.77 -13.45 -21.42
CA ALA A 610 -4.01 -13.08 -22.60
C ALA A 610 -3.14 -14.27 -23.00
N GLN A 611 -3.48 -14.95 -24.10
CA GLN A 611 -2.54 -15.87 -24.74
C GLN A 611 -1.38 -15.05 -25.33
N VAL A 612 -0.25 -15.05 -24.64
CA VAL A 612 1.02 -14.61 -25.24
C VAL A 612 1.34 -15.59 -26.35
N ILE A 613 1.06 -15.22 -27.60
CA ILE A 613 1.56 -15.93 -28.77
C ILE A 613 3.08 -15.74 -28.72
N ASN A 614 3.80 -16.81 -28.37
CA ASN A 614 5.25 -16.84 -28.16
C ASN A 614 6.01 -16.02 -29.20
N GLY A 615 6.57 -14.90 -28.77
CA GLY A 615 7.30 -14.00 -29.64
C GLY A 615 8.07 -12.92 -28.90
N THR A 616 8.62 -13.22 -27.72
CA THR A 616 9.83 -12.65 -27.08
C THR A 616 9.77 -12.92 -25.58
N GLN A 617 10.74 -13.68 -25.08
CA GLN A 617 10.89 -13.93 -23.65
C GLN A 617 11.15 -12.61 -22.91
N SER A 618 10.39 -12.40 -21.84
CA SER A 618 10.57 -11.31 -20.90
C SER A 618 12.00 -11.33 -20.35
N LEU A 619 12.67 -10.18 -20.41
CA LEU A 619 14.04 -9.99 -19.94
C LEU A 619 14.11 -10.18 -18.43
N PHE A 620 14.59 -11.33 -17.97
CA PHE A 620 15.14 -11.46 -16.62
C PHE A 620 16.40 -10.58 -16.53
N PRO A 621 16.49 -9.64 -15.57
CA PRO A 621 17.64 -8.78 -15.42
C PRO A 621 18.76 -9.53 -14.67
N MET A 622 19.38 -10.49 -15.34
CA MET A 622 20.71 -11.03 -14.99
C MET A 622 21.45 -11.38 -16.28
N GLN A 623 21.74 -10.34 -17.05
CA GLN A 623 22.76 -10.36 -18.08
C GLN A 623 23.72 -9.21 -17.79
N THR A 624 24.78 -9.52 -17.05
CA THR A 624 26.10 -8.92 -17.31
C THR A 624 27.11 -10.01 -16.99
N ALA A 625 27.73 -10.48 -18.07
CA ALA A 625 28.92 -11.31 -18.02
C ALA A 625 30.13 -10.39 -17.81
N VAL A 626 31.04 -10.87 -16.97
CA VAL A 626 32.45 -10.46 -16.80
C VAL A 626 32.70 -9.05 -16.25
#